data_AF-A0A9D6HTP4-F1
#
_entry.id   AF-A0A9D6HTP4-F1
#
_cell.length_a   1.000
_cell.length_b   1.000
_cell.length_c   1.000
_cell.angle_alpha   90.00
_cell.angle_beta   90.00
_cell.angle_gamma   90.00
#
_symmetry.space_group_name_H-M   'P 1'
#
loop_
_entity.id
_entity.type
_entity.pdbx_description
1 polymer ?
#
loop_
_entity_poly.entity_id
_entity_poly.type
_entity_poly.pdbx_seq_one_letter_code
_entity_poly.pdbx_strand_id
1 'polypeptide(L)'
;MPFHRIENKEMIIKHLSQFDVVFHPITNEPTKFPRLGWIKPFTFASPPANIAWVYYYALNKFIEKAKIIDNDYYMFLSDDDFLEPGFFKKLKGIKSDFIVVSMNRGDNAPPGSEGGPGLLICSWRVMGRRGMGGEQLIVKGKHLKNEKFLDIRIADKKFAGKLWNTNPHQNFTFVPNAYIWFNYLEPGRWNEAKKTLKS
;
A
#
# COMPACT_ATOMS: atom_id res chain seq x y z
N MET A 1 5.60 2.30 -0.69
CA MET A 1 6.40 3.39 -1.27
C MET A 1 7.64 3.64 -0.42
N PRO A 2 8.74 4.17 -0.96
CA PRO A 2 9.83 4.63 -0.13
C PRO A 2 9.28 5.66 0.87
N PHE A 3 9.71 5.50 2.10
CA PHE A 3 9.36 6.31 3.23
C PHE A 3 10.21 7.59 3.16
N HIS A 4 9.61 8.71 2.77
CA HIS A 4 10.26 9.98 2.51
C HIS A 4 9.87 11.08 3.51
N ARG A 5 8.61 11.12 3.94
CA ARG A 5 8.06 12.10 4.88
C ARG A 5 8.37 11.68 6.31
N ILE A 6 9.56 12.03 6.78
CA ILE A 6 10.06 11.62 8.09
C ILE A 6 9.18 12.10 9.24
N GLU A 7 8.51 13.23 9.06
CA GLU A 7 7.52 13.82 9.95
C GLU A 7 6.33 12.88 10.22
N ASN A 8 5.98 12.00 9.28
CA ASN A 8 4.86 11.06 9.41
C ASN A 8 5.22 9.78 10.18
N LYS A 9 6.49 9.57 10.52
CA LYS A 9 7.03 8.33 11.09
C LYS A 9 6.30 7.88 12.35
N GLU A 10 6.13 8.77 13.33
CA GLU A 10 5.54 8.40 14.62
C GLU A 10 4.06 8.05 14.47
N MET A 11 3.33 8.79 13.62
CA MET A 11 1.92 8.54 13.34
C MET A 11 1.73 7.20 12.64
N ILE A 12 2.57 6.86 11.66
CA ILE A 12 2.51 5.57 10.96
C ILE A 12 2.85 4.42 11.88
N ILE A 13 3.89 4.55 12.70
CA ILE A 13 4.25 3.49 13.65
C ILE A 13 3.12 3.26 14.65
N LYS A 14 2.57 4.35 15.22
CA LYS A 14 1.43 4.27 16.14
C LYS A 14 0.24 3.61 15.45
N HIS A 15 -0.09 4.02 14.23
CA HIS A 15 -1.18 3.44 13.46
C HIS A 15 -0.98 1.96 13.18
N LEU A 16 0.18 1.55 12.69
CA LEU A 16 0.43 0.16 12.32
C LEU A 16 0.61 -0.77 13.53
N SER A 17 1.01 -0.24 14.69
CA SER A 17 1.21 -1.02 15.91
C SER A 17 -0.05 -1.71 16.44
N GLN A 18 -1.24 -1.27 16.01
CA GLN A 18 -2.51 -1.87 16.38
C GLN A 18 -2.84 -3.15 15.57
N PHE A 19 -2.05 -3.44 14.54
CA PHE A 19 -2.26 -4.58 13.66
C PHE A 19 -1.15 -5.61 13.85
N ASP A 20 -1.48 -6.87 13.57
CA ASP A 20 -0.52 -7.97 13.54
C ASP A 20 0.19 -8.00 12.18
N VAL A 21 1.10 -7.04 11.98
CA VAL A 21 1.84 -6.85 10.72
C VAL A 21 3.34 -6.71 10.96
N VAL A 22 4.13 -7.01 9.94
CA VAL A 22 5.53 -6.61 9.87
C VAL A 22 5.64 -5.38 8.98
N PHE A 23 6.13 -4.28 9.55
CA PHE A 23 6.35 -3.04 8.82
C PHE A 23 7.77 -2.99 8.25
N HIS A 24 7.87 -2.81 6.94
CA HIS A 24 9.13 -2.63 6.22
C HIS A 24 9.23 -1.19 5.70
N PRO A 25 9.71 -0.22 6.50
CA PRO A 25 9.99 1.10 5.96
C PRO A 25 11.14 1.00 4.97
N ILE A 26 10.89 1.40 3.72
CA ILE A 26 11.88 1.36 2.65
C ILE A 26 12.48 2.76 2.51
N THR A 27 13.79 2.93 2.71
CA THR A 27 14.45 4.25 2.66
C THR A 27 15.68 4.22 1.77
N ASN A 28 16.01 5.31 1.09
CA ASN A 28 17.28 5.45 0.35
C ASN A 28 18.44 5.90 1.24
N GLU A 29 18.14 6.34 2.47
CA GLU A 29 19.12 6.77 3.45
C GLU A 29 18.91 6.05 4.80
N PRO A 30 19.96 5.91 5.64
CA PRO A 30 19.81 5.33 6.97
C PRO A 30 18.92 6.17 7.89
N THR A 31 17.64 5.85 7.94
CA THR A 31 16.66 6.49 8.83
C THR A 31 16.53 5.71 10.14
N LYS A 32 16.56 6.41 11.28
CA LYS A 32 16.37 5.80 12.60
C LYS A 32 14.89 5.47 12.86
N PHE A 33 14.57 4.19 12.86
CA PHE A 33 13.31 3.61 13.36
C PHE A 33 13.54 2.97 14.75
N PRO A 34 12.50 2.91 15.62
CA PRO A 34 12.62 2.22 16.90
C PRO A 34 12.86 0.72 16.67
N ARG A 35 13.66 0.12 17.55
CA ARG A 35 14.04 -1.31 17.49
C ARG A 35 12.92 -2.18 18.05
N LEU A 36 11.79 -2.24 17.33
CA LEU A 36 10.67 -3.13 17.63
C LEU A 36 10.73 -4.33 16.69
N GLY A 37 10.50 -5.55 17.20
CA GLY A 37 10.68 -6.79 16.41
C GLY A 37 9.81 -6.90 15.15
N TRP A 38 8.72 -6.14 15.08
CA TRP A 38 7.82 -6.06 13.92
C TRP A 38 8.19 -4.95 12.93
N ILE A 39 9.15 -4.07 13.25
CA ILE A 39 9.65 -3.05 12.33
C ILE A 39 11.00 -3.51 11.77
N LYS A 40 11.05 -3.70 10.46
CA LYS A 40 12.22 -4.22 9.74
C LYS A 40 12.60 -3.25 8.61
N PRO A 41 13.30 -2.14 8.93
CA PRO A 41 13.70 -1.17 7.93
C PRO A 41 14.53 -1.81 6.83
N PHE A 42 14.31 -1.35 5.60
CA PHE A 42 15.06 -1.77 4.43
C PHE A 42 15.66 -0.55 3.77
N THR A 43 16.99 -0.46 3.77
CA THR A 43 17.70 0.63 3.10
C THR A 43 18.22 0.16 1.74
N PHE A 44 18.02 0.97 0.71
CA PHE A 44 18.55 0.73 -0.62
C PHE A 44 19.52 1.83 -1.03
N ALA A 45 20.46 1.53 -1.93
CA ALA A 45 21.37 2.53 -2.46
C ALA A 45 20.63 3.53 -3.34
N SER A 46 21.11 4.77 -3.42
CA SER A 46 20.54 5.78 -4.31
C SER A 46 20.35 5.24 -5.74
N PRO A 47 19.19 5.52 -6.35
CA PRO A 47 18.92 5.06 -7.70
C PRO A 47 19.89 5.70 -8.70
N PRO A 48 20.23 5.00 -9.80
CA PRO A 48 20.92 5.61 -10.93
C PRO A 48 20.20 6.86 -11.47
N ALA A 49 20.93 7.81 -12.04
CA ALA A 49 20.39 9.09 -12.50
C ALA A 49 19.31 8.97 -13.61
N ASN A 50 19.26 7.84 -14.32
CA ASN A 50 18.28 7.59 -15.37
C ASN A 50 16.95 7.00 -14.86
N ILE A 51 16.82 6.78 -13.55
CA ILE A 51 15.57 6.30 -12.94
C ILE A 51 14.65 7.49 -12.69
N ALA A 52 13.49 7.49 -13.34
CA ALA A 52 12.50 8.56 -13.19
C ALA A 52 11.65 8.39 -11.92
N TRP A 53 11.32 7.15 -11.55
CA TRP A 53 10.39 6.82 -10.48
C TRP A 53 11.09 6.04 -9.38
N VAL A 54 11.77 6.77 -8.50
CA VAL A 54 12.50 6.24 -7.33
C VAL A 54 11.63 5.29 -6.50
N TYR A 55 10.33 5.54 -6.42
CA TYR A 55 9.37 4.65 -5.76
C TYR A 55 9.46 3.20 -6.23
N TYR A 56 9.27 2.99 -7.53
CA TYR A 56 9.23 1.66 -8.10
C TYR A 56 10.59 0.98 -8.11
N TYR A 57 11.66 1.78 -8.23
CA TYR A 57 13.02 1.30 -8.02
C TYR A 57 13.21 0.76 -6.59
N ALA A 58 12.75 1.49 -5.57
CA ALA A 58 12.85 1.08 -4.17
C ALA A 58 12.11 -0.23 -3.91
N LEU A 59 10.88 -0.36 -4.43
CA LEU A 59 10.10 -1.60 -4.33
C LEU A 59 10.80 -2.77 -5.01
N ASN A 60 11.31 -2.58 -6.22
CA ASN A 60 12.05 -3.63 -6.93
C ASN A 60 13.29 -4.06 -6.13
N LYS A 61 14.02 -3.13 -5.50
CA LYS A 61 15.15 -3.47 -4.63
C LYS A 61 14.75 -4.20 -3.36
N PHE A 62 13.62 -3.83 -2.77
CA PHE A 62 13.06 -4.58 -1.65
C PHE A 62 12.72 -6.01 -2.06
N ILE A 63 12.00 -6.21 -3.15
CA ILE A 63 11.61 -7.55 -3.64
C ILE A 63 12.84 -8.42 -3.97
N GLU A 64 13.87 -7.81 -4.56
CA GLU A 64 15.10 -8.50 -4.95
C GLU A 64 15.92 -9.00 -3.74
N LYS A 65 15.95 -8.22 -2.65
CA LYS A 65 16.92 -8.42 -1.56
C LYS A 65 16.30 -8.82 -0.23
N ALA A 66 15.05 -8.46 0.02
CA ALA A 66 14.36 -8.81 1.26
C ALA A 66 13.96 -10.29 1.25
N LYS A 67 13.87 -10.89 2.43
CA LYS A 67 13.33 -12.23 2.58
C LYS A 67 11.81 -12.20 2.41
N ILE A 68 11.34 -12.37 1.19
CA ILE A 68 9.93 -12.54 0.86
C ILE A 68 9.54 -14.01 1.11
N ILE A 69 8.49 -14.25 1.90
CA ILE A 69 7.97 -15.59 2.23
C ILE A 69 6.77 -15.88 1.33
N ASP A 70 6.78 -17.05 0.68
CA ASP A 70 5.83 -17.35 -0.41
C ASP A 70 4.36 -17.27 -0.01
N ASN A 71 4.06 -17.68 1.22
CA ASN A 71 2.70 -17.77 1.75
C ASN A 71 2.28 -16.54 2.56
N ASP A 72 3.18 -15.59 2.82
CA ASP A 72 2.85 -14.34 3.50
C ASP A 72 2.16 -13.37 2.52
N TYR A 73 1.32 -12.51 3.07
CA TYR A 73 0.66 -11.44 2.32
C TYR A 73 1.46 -10.14 2.41
N TYR A 74 1.59 -9.46 1.27
CA TYR A 74 2.29 -8.19 1.12
C TYR A 74 1.33 -7.14 0.60
N MET A 75 1.46 -5.94 1.16
CA MET A 75 0.67 -4.77 0.82
C MET A 75 1.60 -3.57 0.73
N PHE A 76 1.32 -2.65 -0.20
CA PHE A 76 2.08 -1.42 -0.36
C PHE A 76 1.29 -0.26 0.22
N LEU A 77 1.95 0.53 1.06
CA LEU A 77 1.43 1.78 1.59
C LEU A 77 2.42 2.90 1.28
N SER A 78 1.89 4.09 1.02
CA SER A 78 2.61 5.36 1.06
C SER A 78 2.85 5.78 2.51
N ASP A 79 3.76 6.74 2.70
CA ASP A 79 4.05 7.32 4.02
C ASP A 79 3.01 8.36 4.46
N ASP A 80 1.84 8.35 3.86
CA ASP A 80 0.63 9.07 4.25
C ASP A 80 -0.63 8.19 4.16
N ASP A 81 -0.53 6.90 3.81
CA ASP A 81 -1.67 6.00 3.73
C ASP A 81 -1.97 5.31 5.07
N PHE A 82 -3.26 5.24 5.42
CA PHE A 82 -3.73 4.53 6.61
C PHE A 82 -4.63 3.35 6.23
N LEU A 83 -4.85 2.48 7.21
CA LEU A 83 -5.79 1.37 7.14
C LEU A 83 -6.93 1.66 8.10
N GLU A 84 -8.17 1.37 7.73
CA GLU A 84 -9.28 1.58 8.67
C GLU A 84 -9.17 0.68 9.92
N PRO A 85 -9.84 1.05 11.04
CA PRO A 85 -9.98 0.18 12.19
C PRO A 85 -10.58 -1.18 11.83
N GLY A 86 -9.95 -2.25 12.31
CA GLY A 86 -10.41 -3.61 12.06
C GLY A 86 -10.17 -4.13 10.65
N PHE A 87 -9.39 -3.43 9.81
CA PHE A 87 -9.05 -3.84 8.44
C PHE A 87 -8.73 -5.33 8.31
N PHE A 88 -7.74 -5.83 9.06
CA PHE A 88 -7.33 -7.25 8.99
C PHE A 88 -8.38 -8.23 9.54
N LYS A 89 -9.30 -7.80 10.41
CA LYS A 89 -10.41 -8.67 10.85
C LYS A 89 -11.33 -9.02 9.68
N LYS A 90 -11.51 -8.08 8.73
CA LYS A 90 -12.31 -8.27 7.51
C LYS A 90 -11.63 -9.21 6.51
N LEU A 91 -10.33 -9.40 6.63
CA LEU A 91 -9.54 -10.30 5.77
C LEU A 91 -9.36 -11.71 6.37
N LYS A 92 -9.80 -11.92 7.62
CA LYS A 92 -9.58 -13.17 8.35
C LYS A 92 -10.19 -14.36 7.60
N GLY A 93 -9.38 -15.39 7.37
CA GLY A 93 -9.82 -16.63 6.73
C GLY A 93 -9.77 -16.62 5.20
N ILE A 94 -9.44 -15.49 4.57
CA ILE A 94 -9.20 -15.45 3.12
C ILE A 94 -7.92 -16.22 2.81
N LYS A 95 -7.99 -17.13 1.83
CA LYS A 95 -6.87 -17.99 1.41
C LYS A 95 -6.42 -17.74 -0.03
N SER A 96 -7.10 -16.85 -0.77
CA SER A 96 -6.79 -16.51 -2.14
C SER A 96 -5.39 -15.90 -2.26
N ASP A 97 -4.78 -16.01 -3.43
CA ASP A 97 -3.43 -15.50 -3.64
C ASP A 97 -3.39 -13.97 -3.75
N PHE A 98 -4.50 -13.38 -4.16
CA PHE A 98 -4.69 -11.95 -4.30
C PHE A 98 -5.95 -11.55 -3.53
N ILE A 99 -5.86 -10.43 -2.82
CA ILE A 99 -6.99 -9.80 -2.14
C ILE A 99 -7.06 -8.37 -2.61
N VAL A 100 -8.21 -7.95 -3.11
CA VAL A 100 -8.46 -6.59 -3.57
C VAL A 100 -9.39 -5.92 -2.56
N VAL A 101 -8.98 -4.75 -2.07
CA VAL A 101 -9.73 -3.97 -1.08
C VAL A 101 -10.18 -2.64 -1.66
N SER A 102 -11.17 -2.03 -1.02
CA SER A 102 -11.65 -0.70 -1.38
C SER A 102 -10.68 0.38 -0.89
N MET A 103 -10.79 1.57 -1.47
CA MET A 103 -10.03 2.74 -1.08
C MET A 103 -10.99 3.91 -0.81
N ASN A 104 -10.78 4.62 0.30
CA ASN A 104 -11.42 5.89 0.61
C ASN A 104 -10.39 7.00 0.40
N ARG A 105 -10.71 7.98 -0.46
CA ARG A 105 -9.83 9.09 -0.84
C ARG A 105 -10.10 10.38 -0.06
N GLY A 106 -10.85 10.27 1.03
CA GLY A 106 -11.20 11.38 1.91
C GLY A 106 -12.42 12.15 1.44
N ASP A 107 -12.68 13.25 2.15
CA ASP A 107 -13.86 14.10 1.97
C ASP A 107 -13.62 15.16 0.89
N ASN A 108 -12.36 15.62 0.74
CA ASN A 108 -11.98 16.64 -0.23
C ASN A 108 -10.83 16.16 -1.12
N ALA A 109 -10.66 16.84 -2.26
CA ALA A 109 -9.42 16.81 -3.02
C ALA A 109 -8.68 18.14 -2.80
N PRO A 110 -7.56 18.15 -2.05
CA PRO A 110 -6.73 19.33 -1.91
C PRO A 110 -6.31 19.92 -3.27
N PRO A 111 -6.09 21.25 -3.37
CA PRO A 111 -5.60 21.87 -4.60
C PRO A 111 -4.34 21.16 -5.12
N GLY A 112 -4.32 20.83 -6.42
CA GLY A 112 -3.20 20.10 -7.04
C GLY A 112 -3.24 18.57 -6.88
N SER A 113 -4.21 18.01 -6.15
CA SER A 113 -4.44 16.57 -6.09
C SER A 113 -4.89 16.01 -7.44
N GLU A 114 -4.23 14.95 -7.89
CA GLU A 114 -4.61 14.24 -9.13
C GLU A 114 -5.82 13.31 -8.94
N GLY A 115 -6.20 13.03 -7.69
CA GLY A 115 -7.35 12.20 -7.32
C GLY A 115 -8.46 12.99 -6.61
N GLY A 116 -9.69 12.87 -7.12
CA GLY A 116 -10.89 13.38 -6.46
C GLY A 116 -11.18 12.69 -5.10
N PRO A 117 -12.12 13.23 -4.29
CA PRO A 117 -12.55 12.59 -3.06
C PRO A 117 -13.38 11.31 -3.31
N GLY A 118 -13.82 10.69 -2.21
CA GLY A 118 -14.83 9.63 -2.23
C GLY A 118 -14.29 8.20 -2.27
N LEU A 119 -15.20 7.26 -2.48
CA LEU A 119 -14.95 5.82 -2.35
C LEU A 119 -14.69 5.14 -3.70
N LEU A 120 -13.61 4.38 -3.76
CA LEU A 120 -13.33 3.42 -4.83
C LEU A 120 -13.63 2.01 -4.32
N ILE A 121 -14.88 1.58 -4.49
CA ILE A 121 -15.32 0.26 -4.05
C ILE A 121 -14.75 -0.82 -4.97
N CYS A 122 -14.00 -1.76 -4.39
CA CYS A 122 -13.47 -2.86 -5.17
C CYS A 122 -14.58 -3.81 -5.62
N SER A 123 -14.54 -4.21 -6.88
CA SER A 123 -15.36 -5.31 -7.39
C SER A 123 -14.73 -5.88 -8.64
N TRP A 124 -15.03 -7.16 -8.90
CA TRP A 124 -14.71 -7.85 -10.14
C TRP A 124 -15.03 -7.00 -11.39
N ARG A 125 -16.23 -6.40 -11.44
CA ARG A 125 -16.73 -5.65 -12.61
C ARG A 125 -15.99 -4.33 -12.84
N VAL A 126 -15.63 -3.64 -11.76
CA VAL A 126 -14.98 -2.33 -11.83
C VAL A 126 -13.50 -2.50 -12.12
N MET A 127 -12.83 -3.38 -11.38
CA MET A 127 -11.37 -3.48 -11.40
C MET A 127 -10.85 -4.19 -12.65
N GLY A 128 -11.59 -5.17 -13.20
CA GLY A 128 -11.20 -5.82 -14.46
C GLY A 128 -11.22 -4.89 -15.68
N ARG A 129 -11.98 -3.77 -15.63
CA ARG A 129 -12.07 -2.80 -16.75
C ARG A 129 -11.27 -1.52 -16.52
N ARG A 130 -11.26 -1.00 -15.28
CA ARG A 130 -10.67 0.32 -14.97
C ARG A 130 -9.28 0.22 -14.34
N GLY A 131 -8.85 -0.99 -13.98
CA GLY A 131 -7.66 -1.28 -13.19
C GLY A 131 -7.86 -0.99 -11.71
N MET A 132 -6.86 -1.35 -10.90
CA MET A 132 -6.78 -1.09 -9.46
C MET A 132 -5.44 -0.40 -9.14
N GLY A 133 -5.40 0.45 -8.12
CA GLY A 133 -4.14 1.00 -7.60
C GLY A 133 -3.33 -0.06 -6.86
N GLY A 134 -2.01 0.11 -6.74
CA GLY A 134 -1.15 -0.85 -6.06
C GLY A 134 -1.47 -1.02 -4.58
N GLU A 135 -1.92 0.04 -3.92
CA GLU A 135 -2.30 0.02 -2.51
C GLU A 135 -3.50 -0.90 -2.30
N GLN A 136 -4.45 -0.91 -3.26
CA GLN A 136 -5.68 -1.72 -3.20
C GLN A 136 -5.43 -3.23 -3.35
N LEU A 137 -4.21 -3.64 -3.70
CA LEU A 137 -3.85 -5.03 -3.93
C LEU A 137 -2.99 -5.57 -2.80
N ILE A 138 -3.45 -6.64 -2.17
CA ILE A 138 -2.67 -7.47 -1.27
C ILE A 138 -2.32 -8.76 -2.03
N VAL A 139 -1.04 -9.12 -2.05
CA VAL A 139 -0.52 -10.20 -2.89
C VAL A 139 0.34 -11.15 -2.06
N LYS A 140 0.23 -12.46 -2.32
CA LYS A 140 1.14 -13.44 -1.71
C LYS A 140 2.57 -13.30 -2.22
N GLY A 141 3.54 -13.55 -1.35
CA GLY A 141 4.96 -13.42 -1.66
C GLY A 141 5.41 -14.21 -2.90
N LYS A 142 4.83 -15.39 -3.15
CA LYS A 142 5.15 -16.22 -4.33
C LYS A 142 4.88 -15.51 -5.66
N HIS A 143 3.88 -14.62 -5.71
CA HIS A 143 3.55 -13.83 -6.90
C HIS A 143 4.36 -12.54 -6.95
N LEU A 144 4.56 -11.90 -5.79
CA LEU A 144 5.34 -10.68 -5.67
C LEU A 144 6.78 -10.85 -6.21
N LYS A 145 7.44 -11.97 -5.92
CA LYS A 145 8.82 -12.25 -6.35
C LYS A 145 9.00 -12.31 -7.87
N ASN A 146 7.94 -12.68 -8.59
CA ASN A 146 8.02 -12.97 -10.02
C ASN A 146 7.71 -11.75 -10.89
N GLU A 147 7.40 -10.61 -10.28
CA GLU A 147 6.95 -9.42 -10.98
C GLU A 147 7.76 -8.18 -10.59
N LYS A 148 8.09 -7.37 -11.59
CA LYS A 148 8.83 -6.12 -11.41
C LYS A 148 7.94 -4.93 -11.74
N PHE A 149 8.06 -3.88 -10.94
CA PHE A 149 7.47 -2.59 -11.25
C PHE A 149 8.26 -1.93 -12.39
N LEU A 150 7.53 -1.34 -13.34
CA LEU A 150 8.10 -0.55 -14.42
C LEU A 150 8.57 0.82 -13.91
N ASP A 151 9.51 1.46 -14.61
CA ASP A 151 9.95 2.83 -14.31
C ASP A 151 9.01 3.86 -14.99
N ILE A 152 7.74 3.88 -14.58
CA ILE A 152 6.72 4.80 -15.10
C ILE A 152 5.77 5.24 -13.99
N ARG A 153 5.10 6.40 -14.15
CA ARG A 153 4.21 7.00 -13.14
C ARG A 153 3.16 6.06 -12.55
N ILE A 154 2.56 5.23 -13.40
CA ILE A 154 1.42 4.35 -13.07
C ILE A 154 1.84 2.87 -12.96
N ALA A 155 3.09 2.60 -12.58
CA ALA A 155 3.61 1.24 -12.59
C ALA A 155 2.91 0.33 -11.58
N ASP A 156 2.40 0.86 -10.48
CA ASP A 156 1.54 0.16 -9.52
C ASP A 156 0.26 -0.40 -10.18
N LYS A 157 -0.42 0.43 -10.97
CA LYS A 157 -1.62 0.06 -11.73
C LYS A 157 -1.28 -0.95 -12.81
N LYS A 158 -0.13 -0.82 -13.47
CA LYS A 158 0.34 -1.78 -14.48
C LYS A 158 0.74 -3.12 -13.84
N PHE A 159 1.38 -3.09 -12.68
CA PHE A 159 1.72 -4.28 -11.89
C PHE A 159 0.45 -5.04 -11.50
N ALA A 160 -0.51 -4.35 -10.86
CA ALA A 160 -1.77 -4.96 -10.44
C ALA A 160 -2.60 -5.45 -11.64
N GLY A 161 -2.65 -4.66 -12.71
CA GLY A 161 -3.31 -5.05 -13.96
C GLY A 161 -2.65 -6.25 -14.65
N LYS A 162 -1.32 -6.37 -14.60
CA LYS A 162 -0.60 -7.54 -15.11
C LYS A 162 -0.98 -8.78 -14.30
N LEU A 163 -0.88 -8.72 -12.98
CA LEU A 163 -1.26 -9.83 -12.10
C LEU A 163 -2.70 -10.29 -12.36
N TRP A 164 -3.62 -9.35 -12.53
CA TRP A 164 -5.00 -9.64 -12.91
C TRP A 164 -5.13 -10.41 -14.22
N ASN A 165 -4.45 -9.95 -15.27
CA ASN A 165 -4.56 -10.54 -16.61
C ASN A 165 -3.81 -11.87 -16.76
N THR A 166 -2.78 -12.11 -15.95
CA THR A 166 -1.93 -13.31 -16.05
C THR A 166 -2.30 -14.42 -15.08
N ASN A 167 -3.20 -14.16 -14.13
CA ASN A 167 -3.62 -15.14 -13.13
C ASN A 167 -5.10 -15.51 -13.27
N PRO A 168 -5.47 -16.76 -12.96
CA PRO A 168 -6.87 -17.16 -12.92
C PRO A 168 -7.67 -16.31 -11.93
N HIS A 169 -8.82 -15.82 -12.37
CA HIS A 169 -9.66 -14.91 -11.60
C HIS A 169 -10.16 -15.48 -10.27
N GLN A 170 -10.28 -16.82 -10.15
CA GLN A 170 -10.59 -17.49 -8.89
C GLN A 170 -9.52 -17.29 -7.80
N ASN A 171 -8.33 -16.83 -8.16
CA ASN A 171 -7.26 -16.51 -7.21
C ASN A 171 -7.42 -15.13 -6.57
N PHE A 172 -8.45 -14.36 -6.94
CA PHE A 172 -8.73 -13.03 -6.40
C PHE A 172 -9.97 -13.06 -5.50
N THR A 173 -9.82 -12.53 -4.28
CA THR A 173 -10.95 -12.21 -3.41
C THR A 173 -11.15 -10.70 -3.35
N PHE A 174 -12.37 -10.23 -3.58
CA PHE A 174 -12.73 -8.82 -3.42
C PHE A 174 -13.37 -8.61 -2.05
N VAL A 175 -12.87 -7.64 -1.29
CA VAL A 175 -13.36 -7.31 0.06
C VAL A 175 -13.86 -5.86 0.06
N PRO A 176 -15.09 -5.61 -0.46
CA PRO A 176 -15.58 -4.26 -0.73
C PRO A 176 -15.76 -3.40 0.51
N ASN A 177 -15.86 -4.02 1.69
CA ASN A 177 -16.01 -3.36 2.97
C ASN A 177 -14.69 -3.17 3.72
N ALA A 178 -13.54 -3.58 3.16
CA ALA A 178 -12.22 -3.27 3.70
C ALA A 178 -11.65 -2.03 2.99
N TYR A 179 -11.25 -1.01 3.75
CA TYR A 179 -10.85 0.29 3.23
C TYR A 179 -9.43 0.67 3.63
N ILE A 180 -8.68 1.07 2.62
CA ILE A 180 -7.48 1.89 2.75
C ILE A 180 -7.92 3.33 2.80
N TRP A 181 -7.32 4.12 3.67
CA TRP A 181 -7.49 5.56 3.73
C TRP A 181 -6.31 6.21 3.02
N PHE A 182 -6.56 6.56 1.75
CA PHE A 182 -5.55 7.10 0.85
C PHE A 182 -5.16 8.51 1.26
N ASN A 183 -3.85 8.78 1.29
CA ASN A 183 -3.29 10.08 1.67
C ASN A 183 -3.93 10.64 2.96
N TYR A 184 -4.12 9.78 3.97
CA TYR A 184 -4.74 10.13 5.25
C TYR A 184 -4.08 11.32 5.94
N LEU A 185 -2.76 11.43 5.83
CA LEU A 185 -1.99 12.52 6.42
C LEU A 185 -1.87 13.76 5.52
N GLU A 186 -2.47 13.77 4.33
CA GLU A 186 -2.46 14.94 3.46
C GLU A 186 -3.39 16.04 3.99
N PRO A 187 -2.86 17.24 4.30
CA PRO A 187 -3.66 18.33 4.85
C PRO A 187 -4.87 18.66 3.98
N GLY A 188 -6.04 18.78 4.62
CA GLY A 188 -7.29 19.16 3.96
C GLY A 188 -7.95 18.03 3.15
N ARG A 189 -7.35 16.85 2.98
CA ARG A 189 -8.02 15.72 2.32
C ARG A 189 -9.12 15.13 3.19
N TRP A 190 -8.80 14.96 4.46
CA TRP A 190 -9.72 14.45 5.47
C TRP A 190 -10.17 15.65 6.27
N ASN A 191 -11.47 15.94 6.26
CA ASN A 191 -11.97 16.97 7.15
C ASN A 191 -11.81 16.40 8.56
N GLU A 192 -10.98 17.04 9.39
CA GLU A 192 -11.09 16.92 10.85
C GLU A 192 -12.41 17.57 11.32
N ALA A 193 -13.54 17.17 10.75
CA ALA A 193 -14.83 17.47 11.31
C ALA A 193 -15.03 16.56 12.51
N LYS A 194 -14.44 16.91 13.65
CA LYS A 194 -15.00 16.67 14.99
C LYS A 194 -15.63 15.28 15.21
N LYS A 195 -15.03 14.20 14.69
CA LYS A 195 -15.37 12.84 15.13
C LYS A 195 -14.54 12.55 16.38
N THR A 196 -14.91 13.28 17.43
CA THR A 196 -15.07 12.74 18.79
C THR A 196 -14.47 11.34 18.99
N LEU A 197 -13.14 11.29 19.16
CA LEU A 197 -12.59 10.50 20.26
C LEU A 197 -12.91 11.28 21.54
N LYS A 198 -14.21 11.32 21.89
CA LYS A 198 -14.61 11.37 23.29
C LYS A 198 -14.69 9.91 23.71
N SER A 199 -13.55 9.37 24.11
CA SER A 199 -13.48 8.32 25.13
C SER A 199 -13.26 9.02 26.45
#